data_AF-A0A6A0JRX8-F1
#
_entry.id   AF-A0A6A0JRX8-F1
#
_cell.length_a   1.000
_cell.length_b   1.000
_cell.length_c   1.000
_cell.angle_alpha   90.00
_cell.angle_beta   90.00
_cell.angle_gamma   90.00
#
_symmetry.space_group_name_H-M   'P 1'
#
loop_
_entity.id
_entity.type
_entity.pdbx_description
1 polymer ?
#
loop_
_entity_poly.entity_id
_entity_poly.type
_entity_poly.pdbx_seq_one_letter_code
_entity_poly.pdbx_strand_id
1 'polypeptide(L)'
;NGFLTGKYKRDQAIPDGTRLQSADRFEVMSEKNFDILDKLIEFSSERGKSVLDLAFAWLLWNKNISSVIAGATKPEQVTSNASTCDWDLSDEEYQEVTAILD
;
A
#
# COMPACT_ATOMS: atom_id res chain seq x y z
N ASN A 1 2.25 9.24 3.41
CA ASN A 1 1.94 8.90 4.81
C ASN A 1 2.44 7.49 5.16
N GLY A 2 2.48 6.56 4.19
CA GLY A 2 3.00 5.21 4.38
C GLY A 2 1.91 4.21 4.77
N PHE A 3 0.64 4.59 4.68
CA PHE A 3 -0.49 3.78 5.14
C PHE A 3 -0.50 2.37 4.52
N LEU A 4 -0.24 2.28 3.21
CA LEU A 4 -0.14 1.02 2.45
C LEU A 4 1.23 0.31 2.57
N THR A 5 2.03 0.59 3.60
CA THR A 5 3.32 -0.12 3.82
C THR A 5 3.18 -1.38 4.69
N GLY A 6 1.97 -1.68 5.17
CA GLY A 6 1.71 -2.77 6.11
C GLY A 6 2.17 -2.51 7.55
N LYS A 7 2.71 -1.32 7.84
CA LYS A 7 3.23 -0.94 9.17
C LYS A 7 2.16 -0.50 10.16
N TYR A 8 0.98 -0.12 9.68
CA TYR A 8 -0.11 0.39 10.50
C TYR A 8 -1.18 -0.68 10.65
N LYS A 9 -1.71 -0.82 11.86
CA LYS A 9 -2.77 -1.76 12.22
C LYS A 9 -3.86 -1.06 12.99
N ARG A 10 -5.09 -1.57 12.89
CA ARG A 10 -6.22 -1.09 13.68
C ARG A 10 -5.90 -1.18 15.17
N ASP A 11 -6.32 -0.16 15.93
CA ASP A 11 -6.18 -0.08 17.38
C ASP A 11 -4.74 -0.17 17.92
N GLN A 12 -3.72 -0.01 17.06
CA GLN A 12 -2.33 0.03 17.48
C GLN A 12 -1.80 1.47 17.47
N ALA A 13 -0.96 1.77 18.45
CA ALA A 13 -0.25 3.04 18.49
C ALA A 13 0.59 3.19 17.20
N ILE A 14 0.57 4.41 16.66
CA ILE A 14 1.40 4.79 15.52
C ILE A 14 2.87 4.54 15.92
N PRO A 15 3.66 3.77 15.14
CA PRO A 15 5.05 3.52 15.47
C PRO A 15 5.85 4.83 15.56
N ASP A 16 6.77 4.89 16.52
CA ASP A 16 7.59 6.08 16.76
C ASP A 16 8.46 6.44 15.55
N GLY A 17 8.64 7.75 15.33
CA GLY A 17 9.49 8.27 14.26
C GLY A 17 8.91 8.06 12.86
N THR A 18 7.64 7.68 12.74
CA THR A 18 6.96 7.61 11.45
C THR A 18 6.48 8.99 11.00
N ARG A 19 6.49 9.22 9.69
CA ARG A 19 5.98 10.46 9.09
C ARG A 19 4.49 10.72 9.37
N LEU A 20 3.76 9.69 9.82
CA LEU A 20 2.34 9.74 10.14
C LEU A 20 2.12 10.24 11.58
N GLN A 21 3.09 10.06 12.48
CA GLN A 21 3.11 10.66 13.82
C GLN A 21 3.29 12.19 13.77
N SER A 22 4.08 12.69 12.81
CA SER A 22 4.48 14.10 12.73
C SER A 22 3.51 14.99 11.93
N ALA A 23 2.38 14.46 11.47
CA ALA A 23 1.49 15.17 10.56
C ALA A 23 0.03 15.03 11.00
N ASP A 24 -0.76 16.08 10.79
CA ASP A 24 -2.19 16.14 11.06
C ASP A 24 -2.98 15.29 10.03
N ARG A 25 -2.69 13.99 10.02
CA ARG A 25 -3.10 13.02 8.98
C ARG A 25 -4.04 11.96 9.53
N PHE A 26 -4.72 12.25 10.65
CA PHE A 26 -5.71 11.37 11.28
C PHE A 26 -6.84 10.97 10.31
N GLU A 27 -7.18 11.81 9.33
CA GLU A 27 -8.15 11.47 8.29
C GLU A 27 -7.79 10.21 7.49
N VAL A 28 -6.48 9.95 7.31
CA VAL A 28 -6.00 8.74 6.62
C VAL A 28 -6.22 7.50 7.48
N MET A 29 -6.19 7.62 8.80
CA MET A 29 -6.41 6.53 9.77
C MET A 29 -7.86 6.45 10.24
N SER A 30 -8.81 6.79 9.38
CA SER A 30 -10.23 6.57 9.67
C SER A 30 -10.58 5.08 9.65
N GLU A 31 -11.60 4.69 10.42
CA GLU A 31 -12.14 3.32 10.40
C GLU A 31 -12.44 2.83 8.97
N LYS A 32 -13.04 3.70 8.15
CA LYS A 32 -13.33 3.41 6.73
C LYS A 32 -12.06 3.01 5.96
N ASN A 33 -10.95 3.75 6.14
CA ASN A 33 -9.72 3.43 5.44
C ASN A 33 -9.06 2.17 5.98
N PHE A 34 -9.24 1.84 7.26
CA PHE A 34 -8.83 0.56 7.80
C PHE A 34 -9.66 -0.60 7.24
N ASP A 35 -10.97 -0.44 7.06
CA ASP A 35 -11.81 -1.46 6.42
C ASP A 35 -11.35 -1.75 4.98
N ILE A 36 -10.96 -0.70 4.24
CA ILE A 36 -10.36 -0.84 2.90
C ILE A 36 -8.99 -1.51 2.99
N LEU A 37 -8.13 -1.07 3.91
CA LEU A 37 -6.80 -1.62 4.11
C LEU A 37 -6.84 -3.12 4.43
N ASP A 38 -7.77 -3.55 5.27
CA ASP A 38 -7.92 -4.96 5.67
C ASP A 38 -8.26 -5.83 4.45
N LYS A 39 -9.17 -5.38 3.57
CA LYS A 39 -9.49 -6.08 2.31
C LYS A 39 -8.30 -6.14 1.34
N LEU A 40 -7.51 -5.06 1.24
CA LEU A 40 -6.32 -5.04 0.39
C LEU A 40 -5.21 -5.95 0.93
N ILE A 41 -5.07 -6.03 2.26
CA ILE A 41 -4.15 -6.96 2.92
C ILE A 41 -4.60 -8.40 2.66
N GLU A 42 -5.88 -8.70 2.82
CA GLU A 42 -6.43 -10.03 2.53
C GLU A 42 -6.13 -10.43 1.08
N PHE A 43 -6.56 -9.61 0.11
CA PHE A 43 -6.35 -9.82 -1.33
C PHE A 43 -4.87 -10.10 -1.69
N SER A 44 -3.95 -9.30 -1.15
CA SER A 44 -2.51 -9.46 -1.42
C SER A 44 -1.92 -10.69 -0.73
N SER A 45 -2.34 -10.98 0.50
CA SER A 45 -1.83 -12.10 1.29
C SER A 45 -2.21 -13.46 0.69
N GLU A 46 -3.41 -13.60 0.12
CA GLU A 46 -3.85 -14.82 -0.59
C GLU A 46 -2.95 -15.15 -1.79
N ARG A 47 -2.27 -14.13 -2.33
CA ARG A 47 -1.35 -14.24 -3.47
C ARG A 47 0.12 -14.28 -3.04
N GLY A 48 0.39 -14.36 -1.73
CA GLY A 48 1.75 -14.38 -1.19
C GLY A 48 2.50 -13.06 -1.35
N LYS A 49 1.79 -11.95 -1.53
CA LYS A 49 2.33 -10.60 -1.72
C LYS A 49 1.95 -9.70 -0.56
N SER A 50 2.66 -8.60 -0.39
CA SER A 50 2.33 -7.57 0.60
C SER A 50 1.39 -6.52 0.01
N VAL A 51 0.70 -5.77 0.88
CA VAL A 51 -0.08 -4.60 0.46
C VAL A 51 0.79 -3.50 -0.17
N LEU A 52 2.10 -3.48 0.15
CA LEU A 52 3.05 -2.60 -0.53
C LEU A 52 3.26 -3.03 -1.98
N ASP A 53 3.39 -4.33 -2.23
CA ASP A 53 3.49 -4.87 -3.60
C ASP A 53 2.23 -4.53 -4.39
N LEU A 54 1.05 -4.73 -3.78
CA LEU A 54 -0.24 -4.41 -4.40
C LEU A 54 -0.34 -2.93 -4.79
N ALA A 55 0.10 -2.03 -3.91
CA ALA A 55 0.04 -0.59 -4.17
C ALA A 55 0.87 -0.17 -5.40
N PHE A 56 2.03 -0.80 -5.62
CA PHE A 56 2.84 -0.54 -6.81
C PHE A 56 2.26 -1.20 -8.04
N ALA A 57 1.87 -2.47 -7.93
CA ALA A 57 1.30 -3.26 -9.03
C ALA A 57 0.04 -2.58 -9.60
N TRP A 58 -0.84 -2.06 -8.73
CA TRP A 58 -2.04 -1.35 -9.14
C TRP A 58 -1.74 -0.05 -9.90
N LEU A 59 -0.74 0.71 -9.47
CA LEU A 59 -0.30 1.91 -10.19
C LEU A 59 0.36 1.56 -11.53
N LEU A 60 1.21 0.54 -11.56
CA LEU A 60 1.97 0.14 -12.75
C LEU A 60 1.11 -0.59 -13.79
N TRP A 61 -0.04 -1.17 -13.41
CA TRP A 61 -1.00 -1.74 -14.35
C TRP A 61 -1.56 -0.68 -15.31
N ASN A 62 -1.76 0.56 -14.84
CA ASN A 62 -2.26 1.64 -15.69
C ASN A 62 -1.19 2.11 -16.68
N LYS A 63 -1.38 1.81 -17.97
CA LYS A 63 -0.45 2.19 -19.05
C LYS A 63 -0.20 3.70 -19.20
N ASN A 64 -1.04 4.55 -18.62
CA ASN A 64 -0.82 6.00 -18.57
C ASN A 64 0.19 6.43 -17.49
N ILE A 65 0.55 5.54 -16.57
CA ILE A 65 1.52 5.78 -15.50
C ILE A 65 2.87 5.21 -15.95
N SER A 66 3.83 6.10 -16.23
CA SER A 66 5.16 5.67 -16.71
C SER A 66 6.11 5.23 -15.59
N SER A 67 5.90 5.69 -14.36
CA SER A 67 6.78 5.35 -13.23
C SER A 67 6.10 5.62 -11.88
N VAL A 68 6.56 4.91 -10.85
CA VAL A 68 6.19 5.14 -9.45
C VAL A 68 7.38 5.73 -8.70
N ILE A 69 7.20 6.91 -8.10
CA ILE A 69 8.24 7.56 -7.28
C ILE A 69 8.00 7.23 -5.81
N ALA A 70 8.85 6.37 -5.26
CA ALA A 70 8.73 5.89 -3.89
C ALA A 70 9.77 6.52 -2.97
N GLY A 71 9.31 7.19 -1.90
CA GLY A 71 10.19 7.78 -0.89
C GLY A 71 10.77 6.73 0.06
N ALA A 72 12.05 6.90 0.43
CA ALA A 72 12.76 6.07 1.39
C ALA A 72 13.62 6.95 2.31
N THR A 73 13.70 6.59 3.60
CA THR A 73 14.61 7.20 4.57
C THR A 73 15.70 6.24 5.05
N LYS A 74 15.59 4.95 4.70
CA LYS A 74 16.58 3.91 4.98
C LYS A 74 16.87 3.08 3.73
N PRO A 75 18.09 2.54 3.56
CA PRO A 75 18.46 1.74 2.38
C PRO A 75 17.54 0.55 2.13
N GLU A 76 17.09 -0.14 3.18
CA GLU A 76 16.26 -1.35 3.04
C GLU A 76 14.91 -1.05 2.39
N GLN A 77 14.41 0.18 2.55
CA GLN A 77 13.16 0.61 1.90
C GLN A 77 13.35 0.77 0.39
N VAL A 78 14.54 1.16 -0.08
CA VAL A 78 14.83 1.23 -1.52
C VAL A 78 14.75 -0.16 -2.12
N THR A 79 15.38 -1.15 -1.47
CA THR A 79 15.31 -2.55 -1.90
C THR A 79 13.88 -3.08 -1.89
N SER A 80 13.13 -2.83 -0.81
CA SER A 80 11.72 -3.26 -0.71
C SER A 80 10.82 -2.56 -1.73
N ASN A 81 11.04 -1.28 -2.03
CA ASN A 81 10.28 -0.56 -3.07
C ASN A 81 10.65 -1.02 -4.48
N ALA A 82 11.86 -1.53 -4.69
CA ALA A 82 12.28 -2.02 -6.00
C ALA A 82 11.74 -3.43 -6.28
N SER A 83 11.59 -4.28 -5.25
CA SER A 83 11.07 -5.65 -5.40
C SER A 83 9.56 -5.71 -5.68
N THR A 84 8.83 -4.62 -5.45
CA THR A 84 7.37 -4.57 -5.66
C THR A 84 6.99 -4.59 -7.14
N CYS A 85 7.93 -4.27 -8.05
CA CYS A 85 7.71 -4.27 -9.49
C CYS A 85 7.54 -5.67 -10.10
N ASP A 86 7.75 -6.74 -9.33
CA ASP A 86 7.66 -8.14 -9.78
C ASP A 86 6.22 -8.70 -9.73
N TRP A 87 5.20 -7.83 -9.78
CA TRP A 87 3.80 -8.24 -9.79
C TRP A 87 3.04 -7.49 -10.88
N ASP A 88 2.81 -8.19 -11.99
CA ASP A 88 1.89 -7.77 -13.03
C ASP A 88 0.48 -8.24 -12.65
N LEU A 89 -0.44 -7.29 -12.38
CA LEU A 89 -1.84 -7.64 -12.13
C LEU A 89 -2.52 -8.11 -13.42
N SER A 90 -3.41 -9.08 -13.29
CA SER A 90 -4.38 -9.37 -14.35
C SER A 90 -5.44 -8.26 -14.43
N ASP A 91 -6.18 -8.21 -15.54
CA ASP A 91 -7.30 -7.27 -15.68
C ASP A 91 -8.38 -7.54 -14.61
N GLU A 92 -8.63 -8.82 -14.29
CA GLU A 92 -9.56 -9.22 -13.24
C GLU A 92 -9.09 -8.75 -11.86
N GLU A 93 -7.80 -8.95 -11.55
CA GLU A 93 -7.21 -8.48 -10.29
C GLU A 93 -7.29 -6.96 -10.15
N TYR A 94 -7.00 -6.23 -11.22
CA TYR A 94 -7.13 -4.78 -11.22
C TYR A 94 -8.57 -4.32 -10.97
N GLN A 95 -9.56 -4.97 -11.59
CA GLN A 95 -10.97 -4.65 -11.36
C GLN A 95 -11.41 -4.97 -9.94
N GLU A 96 -10.97 -6.12 -9.39
CA GLU A 96 -11.28 -6.51 -8.01
C GLU A 96 -10.73 -5.50 -7.01
N VAL A 97 -9.46 -5.09 -7.17
CA VAL A 97 -8.83 -4.07 -6.32
C VAL A 97 -9.52 -2.72 -6.47
N THR A 98 -9.90 -2.33 -7.69
CA THR A 98 -10.62 -1.07 -7.93
C THR A 98 -11.98 -1.07 -7.23
N ALA A 99 -12.70 -2.19 -7.27
CA ALA A 99 -13.98 -2.34 -6.57
C ALA A 99 -13.85 -2.30 -5.04
N ILE A 100 -12.68 -2.63 -4.46
CA ILE A 100 -12.41 -2.44 -3.02
C ILE A 100 -12.26 -0.95 -2.67
N LEU A 101 -11.81 -0.12 -3.62
CA LEU A 101 -11.53 1.30 -3.41
C LEU A 101 -12.75 2.21 -3.60
N ASP A 102 -13.79 1.74 -4.30
CA ASP A 102 -15.07 2.43 -4.51
C ASP A 102 -15.96 2.44 -3.24
#